data_AF-A0A238VDQ8-F1
#
_entry.id   AF-A0A238VDQ8-F1
#
_cell.length_a   1.000
_cell.length_b   1.000
_cell.length_c   1.000
_cell.angle_alpha   90.00
_cell.angle_beta   90.00
_cell.angle_gamma   90.00
#
_symmetry.space_group_name_H-M   'P 1'
#
loop_
_entity.id
_entity.type
_entity.pdbx_description
1 polymer ?
#
loop_
_entity_poly.entity_id
_entity_poly.type
_entity_poly.pdbx_seq_one_letter_code
_entity_poly.pdbx_strand_id
1 'polypeptide(L)'
;MGVTMRIDLRPLGVACGMLLAWAIPAAAEGCNRLTHDGQGYVVCEVSAAQEPALRLWQDGADGQPLRNFANVRATLGQGESLAFAMNAGMYHPDYRPVGLLVIDGAEVQPIVTGASKDNFGMLPNGVFCTGGAQPFQVIESRAFAAARPDCRLATQSGPMLVIDGGLHPRFLADSDSRYVRNGVGVSPDGQTAWFAISDRAVTFHEFGRLFRDGLGVRDALYFDGSISRLYAPGVNRADFGRSLGPIIGLVEGAG
;
A
#
# COMPACT_ATOMS: atom_id res chain seq x y z
N MET A 1 46.64 -38.60 -67.06
CA MET A 1 45.57 -37.83 -67.73
C MET A 1 44.47 -37.68 -66.70
N GLY A 2 44.23 -36.57 -66.02
CA GLY A 2 44.27 -35.16 -66.42
C GLY A 2 42.99 -34.54 -65.84
N VAL A 3 43.10 -33.29 -65.42
CA VAL A 3 42.03 -32.35 -65.02
C VAL A 3 41.78 -32.22 -63.51
N THR A 4 42.44 -31.20 -62.99
CA THR A 4 42.21 -30.50 -61.73
C THR A 4 40.88 -29.73 -61.81
N MET A 5 39.93 -29.99 -60.91
CA MET A 5 38.71 -29.20 -60.77
C MET A 5 38.83 -28.35 -59.50
N ARG A 6 39.01 -27.03 -59.67
CA ARG A 6 38.96 -26.05 -58.58
C ARG A 6 37.49 -25.72 -58.29
N ILE A 7 37.04 -25.95 -57.06
CA ILE A 7 35.73 -25.52 -56.57
C ILE A 7 35.94 -24.22 -55.78
N ASP A 8 35.36 -23.14 -56.28
CA ASP A 8 35.30 -21.83 -55.64
C ASP A 8 34.48 -21.89 -54.34
N LEU A 9 35.14 -21.61 -53.20
CA LEU A 9 34.50 -21.41 -51.91
C LEU A 9 34.02 -19.95 -51.81
N ARG A 10 32.72 -19.74 -52.00
CA ARG A 10 32.04 -18.50 -51.58
C ARG A 10 31.84 -18.52 -50.05
N PRO A 11 32.17 -17.46 -49.31
CA PRO A 11 31.91 -17.43 -47.87
C PRO A 11 30.42 -17.22 -47.63
N LEU A 12 29.75 -18.24 -47.07
CA LEU A 12 28.44 -18.07 -46.44
C LEU A 12 28.64 -17.22 -45.17
N GLY A 13 28.17 -15.97 -45.23
CA GLY A 13 28.12 -15.10 -44.07
C GLY A 13 27.19 -15.67 -43.01
N VAL A 14 27.75 -16.07 -41.87
CA VAL A 14 27.00 -16.40 -40.66
C VAL A 14 26.58 -15.08 -40.03
N ALA A 15 25.34 -14.64 -40.29
CA ALA A 15 24.71 -13.57 -39.53
C ALA A 15 24.31 -14.12 -38.16
N CYS A 16 25.23 -14.03 -37.20
CA CYS A 16 24.96 -14.33 -35.80
C CYS A 16 24.08 -13.21 -35.23
N GLY A 17 22.76 -13.41 -35.22
CA GLY A 17 21.81 -12.48 -34.62
C GLY A 17 22.06 -12.37 -33.12
N MET A 18 22.66 -11.26 -32.68
CA MET A 18 22.69 -10.89 -31.27
C MET A 18 21.27 -10.53 -30.84
N LEU A 19 20.57 -11.51 -30.25
CA LEU A 19 19.40 -11.25 -29.41
C LEU A 19 19.90 -10.49 -28.17
N LEU A 20 19.86 -9.16 -28.21
CA LEU A 20 19.88 -8.36 -26.99
C LEU A 20 18.59 -8.68 -26.23
N ALA A 21 18.68 -9.62 -25.30
CA ALA A 21 17.71 -9.74 -24.23
C ALA A 21 17.74 -8.40 -23.46
N TRP A 22 16.70 -7.60 -23.63
CA TRP A 22 16.47 -6.46 -22.76
C TRP A 22 16.21 -7.04 -21.38
N ALA A 23 17.25 -7.05 -20.54
CA ALA A 23 17.09 -7.32 -19.12
C ALA A 23 16.20 -6.19 -18.58
N ILE A 24 14.92 -6.48 -18.38
CA ILE A 24 14.04 -5.63 -17.57
C ILE A 24 14.73 -5.60 -16.21
N PRO A 25 15.11 -4.42 -15.69
CA PRO A 25 15.66 -4.35 -14.36
C PRO A 25 14.62 -4.97 -13.42
N ALA A 26 15.03 -5.98 -12.65
CA ALA A 26 14.21 -6.50 -11.57
C ALA A 26 13.81 -5.29 -10.72
N ALA A 27 12.51 -5.00 -10.65
CA ALA A 27 12.01 -3.99 -9.73
C ALA A 27 12.54 -4.37 -8.35
N ALA A 28 13.11 -3.41 -7.63
CA ALA A 28 13.46 -3.63 -6.23
C ALA A 28 12.17 -4.10 -5.53
N GLU A 29 12.19 -5.32 -5.00
CA GLU A 29 11.08 -5.87 -4.24
C GLU A 29 10.76 -4.88 -3.10
N GLY A 30 9.48 -4.56 -2.92
CA GLY A 30 9.00 -3.60 -1.92
C GLY A 30 8.45 -2.31 -2.53
N CYS A 31 9.16 -1.19 -2.35
CA CYS A 31 8.66 0.15 -2.70
C CYS A 31 9.31 0.73 -3.96
N ASN A 32 8.51 1.36 -4.80
CA ASN A 32 8.95 2.00 -6.04
C ASN A 32 8.36 3.41 -6.20
N ARG A 33 9.08 4.27 -6.92
CA ARG A 33 8.56 5.59 -7.32
C ARG A 33 7.76 5.46 -8.60
N LEU A 34 6.61 6.12 -8.65
CA LEU A 34 5.70 6.13 -9.80
C LEU A 34 5.27 7.58 -10.08
N THR A 35 5.04 7.89 -11.35
CA THR A 35 4.36 9.13 -11.76
C THR A 35 3.03 8.79 -12.43
N HIS A 36 1.96 9.46 -12.03
CA HIS A 36 0.64 9.33 -12.64
C HIS A 36 -0.02 10.71 -12.68
N ASP A 37 -0.62 11.07 -13.82
CA ASP A 37 -1.23 12.39 -14.06
C ASP A 37 -0.35 13.60 -13.67
N GLY A 38 0.97 13.48 -13.86
CA GLY A 38 1.93 14.53 -13.51
C GLY A 38 2.22 14.67 -12.00
N GLN A 39 1.74 13.74 -11.18
CA GLN A 39 2.01 13.66 -9.74
C GLN A 39 2.97 12.52 -9.43
N GLY A 40 3.91 12.74 -8.50
CA GLY A 40 4.83 11.72 -8.00
C GLY A 40 4.27 10.99 -6.77
N TYR A 41 4.52 9.69 -6.71
CA TYR A 41 4.10 8.79 -5.64
C TYR A 41 5.20 7.80 -5.29
N VAL A 42 5.18 7.31 -4.05
CA VAL A 42 5.82 6.07 -3.66
C VAL A 42 4.75 5.01 -3.45
N VAL A 43 4.92 3.84 -4.05
CA VAL A 43 4.01 2.70 -3.94
C VAL A 43 4.80 1.50 -3.44
N CYS A 44 4.38 0.92 -2.33
CA CYS A 44 4.93 -0.29 -1.72
C CYS A 44 3.97 -1.45 -1.97
N GLU A 45 4.45 -2.45 -2.71
CA GLU A 45 3.69 -3.64 -3.06
C GLU A 45 3.90 -4.74 -2.02
N VAL A 46 2.82 -5.43 -1.66
CA VAL A 46 2.83 -6.61 -0.79
C VAL A 46 2.04 -7.71 -1.48
N SER A 47 2.71 -8.82 -1.78
CA SER A 47 2.08 -10.02 -2.32
C SER A 47 1.46 -10.88 -1.22
N ALA A 48 0.54 -11.78 -1.59
CA ALA A 48 -0.07 -12.73 -0.66
C ALA A 48 0.97 -13.61 0.07
N ALA A 49 2.11 -13.90 -0.56
CA ALA A 49 3.20 -14.64 0.08
C ALA A 49 3.90 -13.84 1.19
N GLN A 50 3.89 -12.52 1.09
CA GLN A 50 4.44 -11.59 2.08
C GLN A 50 3.42 -11.18 3.15
N GLU A 51 2.14 -11.52 2.96
CA GLU A 51 1.05 -11.19 3.89
C GLU A 51 1.39 -11.53 5.35
N PRO A 52 1.93 -12.73 5.68
CA PRO A 52 2.23 -13.07 7.08
C PRO A 52 3.27 -12.16 7.74
N ALA A 53 4.12 -11.49 6.95
CA ALA A 53 5.12 -10.55 7.44
C ALA A 53 4.60 -9.10 7.53
N LEU A 54 3.40 -8.83 7.00
CA LEU A 54 2.70 -7.57 7.22
C LEU A 54 2.22 -7.50 8.67
N ARG A 55 2.50 -6.39 9.34
CA ARG A 55 2.14 -6.15 10.75
C ARG A 55 1.43 -4.81 10.92
N LEU A 56 0.58 -4.75 11.94
CA LEU A 56 -0.15 -3.55 12.36
C LEU A 56 0.19 -3.29 13.83
N TRP A 57 0.60 -2.08 14.14
CA TRP A 57 0.99 -1.67 15.48
C TRP A 57 0.14 -0.50 15.96
N GLN A 58 -0.05 -0.43 17.27
CA GLN A 58 -0.72 0.66 17.96
C GLN A 58 0.07 1.00 19.23
N ASP A 59 0.10 0.04 20.17
CA ASP A 59 0.76 0.19 21.46
C ASP A 59 1.98 -0.73 21.58
N GLY A 60 2.95 -0.33 22.40
CA GLY A 60 4.10 -1.15 22.78
C GLY A 60 3.77 -2.15 23.88
N ALA A 61 4.74 -2.97 24.26
CA ALA A 61 4.60 -3.96 25.33
C ALA A 61 4.32 -3.34 26.72
N ASP A 62 4.59 -2.04 26.88
CA ASP A 62 4.28 -1.24 28.06
C ASP A 62 2.85 -0.65 28.05
N GLY A 63 2.06 -0.97 27.02
CA GLY A 63 0.71 -0.45 26.81
C GLY A 63 0.68 1.02 26.41
N GLN A 64 1.81 1.62 26.05
CA GLN A 64 1.86 3.01 25.57
C GLN A 64 1.85 3.07 24.03
N PRO A 65 1.20 4.06 23.42
CA PRO A 65 1.22 4.22 21.97
C PRO A 65 2.63 4.39 21.41
N LEU A 66 2.97 3.67 20.34
CA LEU A 66 4.32 3.70 19.74
C LEU A 66 4.62 5.04 19.05
N ARG A 67 3.63 5.69 18.45
CA ARG A 67 3.68 7.07 17.91
C ARG A 67 4.61 7.34 16.73
N ASN A 68 5.61 6.53 16.44
CA ASN A 68 6.53 6.79 15.34
C ASN A 68 7.27 5.52 14.89
N PHE A 69 7.86 5.58 13.69
CA PHE A 69 8.57 4.44 13.10
C PHE A 69 9.84 4.03 13.85
N ALA A 70 10.50 4.94 14.58
CA ALA A 70 11.68 4.57 15.37
C ALA A 70 11.30 3.66 16.55
N ASN A 71 10.19 3.98 17.23
CA ASN A 71 9.64 3.15 18.29
C ASN A 71 9.14 1.80 17.76
N VAL A 72 8.48 1.76 16.59
CA VAL A 72 8.14 0.49 15.92
C VAL A 72 9.38 -0.34 15.63
N ARG A 73 10.43 0.26 15.07
CA ARG A 73 11.68 -0.47 14.79
C ARG A 73 12.35 -1.02 16.06
N ALA A 74 12.17 -0.36 17.20
CA ALA A 74 12.70 -0.83 18.47
C ALA A 74 11.93 -2.03 19.05
N THR A 75 10.73 -2.35 18.53
CA THR A 75 9.99 -3.56 18.94
C THR A 75 10.26 -4.77 18.07
N LEU A 76 10.99 -4.61 16.96
CA LEU A 76 11.30 -5.71 16.04
C LEU A 76 12.30 -6.70 16.65
N GLY A 77 12.19 -7.95 16.23
CA GLY A 77 13.09 -9.03 16.63
C GLY A 77 14.52 -8.83 16.12
N GLN A 78 15.44 -9.61 16.67
CA GLN A 78 16.83 -9.59 16.21
C GLN A 78 16.92 -10.04 14.74
N GLY A 79 17.51 -9.19 13.89
CA GLY A 79 17.63 -9.46 12.45
C GLY A 79 16.40 -9.06 11.63
N GLU A 80 15.32 -8.61 12.27
CA GLU A 80 14.17 -8.02 11.59
C GLU A 80 14.39 -6.51 11.31
N SER A 81 13.79 -6.04 10.23
CA SER A 81 13.76 -4.63 9.85
C SER A 81 12.46 -4.29 9.11
N LEU A 82 12.16 -3.01 8.94
CA LEU A 82 10.99 -2.58 8.16
C LEU A 82 11.39 -2.40 6.69
N ALA A 83 10.75 -3.14 5.80
CA ALA A 83 10.75 -2.86 4.35
C ALA A 83 10.08 -1.53 4.08
N PHE A 84 8.91 -1.34 4.70
CA PHE A 84 8.25 -0.05 4.81
C PHE A 84 7.33 0.01 6.03
N ALA A 85 6.96 1.23 6.43
CA ALA A 85 5.83 1.48 7.31
C ALA A 85 5.20 2.86 7.04
N MET A 86 3.89 2.95 7.20
CA MET A 86 3.13 4.20 7.13
C MET A 86 2.05 4.24 8.20
N ASN A 87 1.55 5.45 8.51
CA ASN A 87 0.36 5.57 9.36
C ASN A 87 -0.86 4.92 8.67
N ALA A 88 -1.70 4.25 9.46
CA ALA A 88 -2.89 3.56 8.99
C ALA A 88 -4.15 4.40 9.30
N GLY A 89 -5.19 3.79 9.88
CA GLY A 89 -6.45 4.46 10.19
C GLY A 89 -6.33 5.71 11.08
N MET A 90 -7.35 6.57 11.01
CA MET A 90 -7.44 7.80 11.80
C MET A 90 -7.51 7.51 13.31
N TYR A 91 -7.03 8.46 14.12
CA TYR A 91 -6.93 8.34 15.57
C TYR A 91 -7.35 9.63 16.31
N HIS A 92 -7.72 9.48 17.58
CA HIS A 92 -8.04 10.58 18.49
C HIS A 92 -6.78 11.24 19.07
N PRO A 93 -6.88 12.43 19.70
CA PRO A 93 -5.71 13.11 20.29
C PRO A 93 -4.94 12.29 21.35
N ASP A 94 -5.57 11.27 21.93
CA ASP A 94 -4.97 10.31 22.86
C ASP A 94 -4.34 9.08 22.18
N TYR A 95 -4.24 9.10 20.84
CA TYR A 95 -3.71 8.04 19.98
C TYR A 95 -4.57 6.79 19.81
N ARG A 96 -5.77 6.74 20.40
CA ARG A 96 -6.68 5.61 20.17
C ARG A 96 -7.26 5.66 18.76
N PRO A 97 -7.44 4.50 18.09
CA PRO A 97 -8.08 4.45 16.77
C PRO A 97 -9.50 5.00 16.82
N VAL A 98 -9.93 5.70 15.76
CA VAL A 98 -11.31 6.21 15.66
C VAL A 98 -12.30 5.06 15.42
N GLY A 99 -11.93 4.10 14.56
CA GLY A 99 -12.77 2.95 14.18
C GLY A 99 -12.08 1.61 14.36
N LEU A 100 -12.61 0.60 13.66
CA LEU A 100 -12.15 -0.78 13.79
C LEU A 100 -10.63 -0.88 13.74
N LEU A 101 -10.06 -1.54 14.75
CA LEU A 101 -8.68 -1.97 14.74
C LEU A 101 -8.61 -3.43 15.20
N VAL A 102 -8.05 -4.30 14.36
CA VAL A 102 -7.77 -5.70 14.69
C VAL A 102 -6.28 -5.93 14.52
N ILE A 103 -5.61 -6.42 15.57
CA ILE A 103 -4.18 -6.77 15.56
C ILE A 103 -4.05 -8.24 15.90
N ASP A 104 -3.47 -9.02 14.99
CA ASP A 104 -3.26 -10.46 15.09
C ASP A 104 -4.51 -11.25 15.57
N GLY A 105 -5.66 -10.89 14.99
CA GLY A 105 -6.97 -11.48 15.27
C GLY A 105 -7.69 -10.91 16.50
N ALA A 106 -7.05 -10.05 17.28
CA ALA A 106 -7.68 -9.41 18.44
C ALA A 106 -8.30 -8.05 18.07
N GLU A 107 -9.60 -7.90 18.29
CA GLU A 107 -10.30 -6.61 18.13
C GLU A 107 -9.92 -5.66 19.29
N VAL A 108 -9.21 -4.59 18.97
CA VAL A 108 -8.74 -3.56 19.92
C VAL A 108 -9.72 -2.40 20.00
N GLN A 109 -10.42 -2.11 18.90
CA GLN A 109 -11.40 -1.04 18.80
C GLN A 109 -12.54 -1.48 17.87
N PRO A 110 -13.81 -1.22 18.19
CA PRO A 110 -14.94 -1.67 17.38
C PRO A 110 -15.15 -0.83 16.11
N ILE A 111 -15.86 -1.42 15.14
CA ILE A 111 -16.25 -0.75 13.90
C ILE A 111 -17.23 0.41 14.13
N VAL A 112 -17.05 1.49 13.37
CA VAL A 112 -17.92 2.68 13.39
C VAL A 112 -18.58 2.87 12.02
N THR A 113 -19.91 2.78 11.94
CA THR A 113 -20.67 2.84 10.67
C THR A 113 -21.42 4.17 10.45
N GLY A 114 -21.32 5.07 11.43
CA GLY A 114 -21.95 6.39 11.40
C GLY A 114 -21.18 7.38 10.53
N ALA A 115 -21.90 8.31 9.91
CA ALA A 115 -21.30 9.44 9.22
C ALA A 115 -20.79 10.49 10.23
N SER A 116 -19.76 11.25 9.84
CA SER A 116 -19.22 12.38 10.59
C SER A 116 -18.85 13.51 9.60
N LYS A 117 -18.40 14.65 10.12
CA LYS A 117 -17.99 15.80 9.30
C LYS A 117 -16.53 15.73 8.83
N ASP A 118 -15.73 14.86 9.41
CA ASP A 118 -14.33 14.66 9.03
C ASP A 118 -14.22 13.62 7.89
N ASN A 119 -12.98 13.36 7.45
CA ASN A 119 -12.74 12.39 6.37
C ASN A 119 -13.16 10.97 6.78
N PHE A 120 -13.00 10.59 8.05
CA PHE A 120 -13.33 9.26 8.54
C PHE A 120 -14.80 8.93 8.28
N GLY A 121 -15.70 9.87 8.57
CA GLY A 121 -17.14 9.69 8.35
C GLY A 121 -17.65 10.13 6.98
N MET A 122 -16.76 10.42 6.02
CA MET A 122 -17.13 10.63 4.63
C MET A 122 -17.50 9.28 4.00
N LEU A 123 -18.79 8.97 3.99
CA LEU A 123 -19.29 7.71 3.44
C LEU A 123 -19.31 7.70 1.90
N PRO A 124 -19.01 6.55 1.26
CA PRO A 124 -18.53 5.30 1.88
C PRO A 124 -17.12 5.39 2.48
N ASN A 125 -16.97 4.88 3.70
CA ASN A 125 -15.68 4.62 4.33
C ASN A 125 -15.47 3.10 4.41
N GLY A 126 -14.28 2.63 4.81
CA GLY A 126 -13.96 1.22 4.66
C GLY A 126 -12.95 0.68 5.64
N VAL A 127 -12.75 -0.63 5.53
CA VAL A 127 -11.82 -1.43 6.32
C VAL A 127 -10.85 -2.10 5.36
N PHE A 128 -9.56 -1.89 5.55
CA PHE A 128 -8.56 -2.78 5.00
C PHE A 128 -8.46 -4.00 5.93
N CYS A 129 -8.69 -5.19 5.38
CA CYS A 129 -8.70 -6.48 6.09
C CYS A 129 -7.73 -7.43 5.40
N THR A 130 -6.92 -8.16 6.17
CA THR A 130 -5.91 -9.08 5.66
C THR A 130 -5.77 -10.33 6.52
N GLY A 131 -5.30 -11.42 5.91
CA GLY A 131 -5.05 -12.70 6.59
C GLY A 131 -6.33 -13.49 6.92
N GLY A 132 -7.40 -13.25 6.17
CA GLY A 132 -8.65 -14.02 6.21
C GLY A 132 -8.74 -15.05 5.08
N ALA A 133 -9.97 -15.39 4.68
CA ALA A 133 -10.22 -16.29 3.54
C ALA A 133 -9.62 -15.80 2.22
N GLN A 134 -9.48 -14.48 2.08
CA GLN A 134 -8.74 -13.81 1.00
C GLN A 134 -7.57 -13.05 1.62
N PRO A 135 -6.36 -13.07 1.03
CA PRO A 135 -5.19 -12.46 1.63
C PRO A 135 -5.36 -10.97 1.91
N PHE A 136 -5.89 -10.21 0.94
CA PHE A 136 -6.17 -8.79 1.10
C PHE A 136 -7.57 -8.44 0.63
N GLN A 137 -8.23 -7.54 1.36
CA GLN A 137 -9.55 -6.99 1.01
C GLN A 137 -9.64 -5.53 1.46
N VAL A 138 -10.35 -4.71 0.69
CA VAL A 138 -10.90 -3.42 1.14
C VAL A 138 -12.42 -3.54 1.09
N ILE A 139 -13.07 -3.35 2.23
CA ILE A 139 -14.50 -3.62 2.40
C ILE A 139 -15.18 -2.36 2.92
N GLU A 140 -16.31 -1.96 2.33
CA GLU A 140 -17.13 -0.86 2.85
C GLU A 140 -17.58 -1.15 4.29
N SER A 141 -17.57 -0.15 5.18
CA SER A 141 -17.69 -0.40 6.62
C SER A 141 -19.02 -1.01 7.06
N ARG A 142 -20.15 -0.68 6.42
CA ARG A 142 -21.45 -1.27 6.73
C ARG A 142 -21.54 -2.69 6.21
N ALA A 143 -20.99 -2.96 5.02
CA ALA A 143 -20.83 -4.31 4.50
C ALA A 143 -19.94 -5.16 5.43
N PHE A 144 -18.83 -4.62 5.93
CA PHE A 144 -17.99 -5.27 6.93
C PHE A 144 -18.76 -5.54 8.22
N ALA A 145 -19.52 -4.57 8.73
CA ALA A 145 -20.30 -4.71 9.96
C ALA A 145 -21.38 -5.80 9.83
N ALA A 146 -21.93 -5.99 8.63
CA ALA A 146 -22.92 -7.03 8.35
C ALA A 146 -22.30 -8.42 8.16
N ALA A 147 -21.20 -8.52 7.41
CA ALA A 147 -20.57 -9.79 7.06
C ALA A 147 -19.61 -10.33 8.14
N ARG A 148 -18.93 -9.43 8.87
CA ARG A 148 -17.93 -9.73 9.90
C ARG A 148 -16.92 -10.80 9.48
N PRO A 149 -16.19 -10.61 8.35
CA PRO A 149 -15.17 -11.55 7.95
C PRO A 149 -14.04 -11.62 8.99
N ASP A 150 -13.42 -12.79 9.11
CA ASP A 150 -12.21 -12.94 9.93
C ASP A 150 -11.04 -12.21 9.26
N CYS A 151 -10.34 -11.39 10.06
CA CYS A 151 -9.14 -10.68 9.65
C CYS A 151 -8.05 -10.90 10.69
N ARG A 152 -6.84 -11.24 10.25
CA ARG A 152 -5.65 -11.20 11.11
C ARG A 152 -5.33 -9.75 11.46
N LEU A 153 -5.29 -8.88 10.45
CA LEU A 153 -5.17 -7.43 10.67
C LEU A 153 -6.36 -6.72 10.03
N ALA A 154 -6.88 -5.71 10.72
CA ALA A 154 -7.86 -4.81 10.15
C ALA A 154 -7.66 -3.37 10.64
N THR A 155 -7.80 -2.41 9.73
CA THR A 155 -7.80 -0.98 10.08
C THR A 155 -8.90 -0.27 9.30
N GLN A 156 -9.79 0.37 10.04
CA GLN A 156 -10.83 1.22 9.47
C GLN A 156 -10.32 2.63 9.24
N SER A 157 -10.69 3.20 8.10
CA SER A 157 -10.47 4.60 7.81
C SER A 157 -11.50 5.11 6.81
N GLY A 158 -11.38 6.36 6.39
CA GLY A 158 -12.25 6.94 5.38
C GLY A 158 -11.71 8.23 4.81
N PRO A 159 -12.11 8.58 3.58
CA PRO A 159 -13.08 7.86 2.72
C PRO A 159 -12.50 6.62 2.00
N MET A 160 -13.34 5.74 1.45
CA MET A 160 -12.89 4.85 0.37
C MET A 160 -12.49 5.72 -0.83
N LEU A 161 -11.40 5.38 -1.50
CA LEU A 161 -10.89 6.10 -2.67
C LEU A 161 -11.54 5.60 -3.96
N VAL A 162 -11.64 4.28 -4.07
CA VAL A 162 -12.27 3.56 -5.17
C VAL A 162 -13.24 2.55 -4.56
N ILE A 163 -14.44 2.45 -5.15
CA ILE A 163 -15.52 1.55 -4.75
C ILE A 163 -16.04 0.88 -6.02
N ASP A 164 -15.94 -0.44 -6.12
CA ASP A 164 -16.38 -1.21 -7.29
C ASP A 164 -15.82 -0.69 -8.64
N GLY A 165 -14.60 -0.13 -8.62
CA GLY A 165 -13.93 0.48 -9.77
C GLY A 165 -14.34 1.93 -10.07
N GLY A 166 -15.28 2.51 -9.32
CA GLY A 166 -15.64 3.92 -9.39
C GLY A 166 -14.89 4.77 -8.36
N LEU A 167 -14.61 6.04 -8.67
CA LEU A 167 -14.12 6.96 -7.64
C LEU A 167 -15.24 7.29 -6.65
N HIS A 168 -14.85 7.62 -5.42
CA HIS A 168 -15.80 8.09 -4.42
C HIS A 168 -16.63 9.28 -4.93
N PRO A 169 -17.98 9.25 -4.81
CA PRO A 169 -18.87 10.21 -5.48
C PRO A 169 -18.73 11.66 -4.99
N ARG A 170 -18.13 11.85 -3.81
CA ARG A 170 -17.87 13.19 -3.23
C ARG A 170 -16.55 13.82 -3.70
N PHE A 171 -15.74 13.14 -4.51
CA PHE A 171 -14.46 13.68 -4.96
C PHE A 171 -14.66 14.64 -6.12
N LEU A 172 -14.32 15.91 -5.88
CA LEU A 172 -14.35 16.95 -6.90
C LEU A 172 -13.01 16.99 -7.66
N ALA A 173 -13.06 17.03 -8.99
CA ALA A 173 -11.86 17.10 -9.82
C ALA A 173 -11.08 18.40 -9.60
N ASP A 174 -11.79 19.48 -9.30
CA ASP A 174 -11.31 20.85 -9.07
C ASP A 174 -11.23 21.22 -7.58
N SER A 175 -11.22 20.23 -6.68
CA SER A 175 -11.09 20.43 -5.23
C SER A 175 -9.85 21.27 -4.87
N ASP A 176 -10.02 22.20 -3.94
CA ASP A 176 -8.95 22.98 -3.32
C ASP A 176 -8.26 22.24 -2.15
N SER A 177 -8.93 21.25 -1.56
CA SER A 177 -8.39 20.35 -0.52
C SER A 177 -7.21 19.52 -1.03
N ARG A 178 -5.99 20.02 -0.79
CA ARG A 178 -4.74 19.36 -1.20
C ARG A 178 -3.89 19.03 0.03
N TYR A 179 -3.55 17.75 0.17
CA TYR A 179 -2.72 17.22 1.24
C TYR A 179 -1.78 16.15 0.70
N VAL A 180 -0.69 15.88 1.41
CA VAL A 180 0.01 14.60 1.21
C VAL A 180 -0.94 13.51 1.70
N ARG A 181 -1.18 12.50 0.87
CA ARG A 181 -2.18 11.46 1.14
C ARG A 181 -1.52 10.10 1.06
N ASN A 182 -1.89 9.21 1.97
CA ASN A 182 -1.56 7.80 1.90
C ASN A 182 -2.83 6.93 1.95
N GLY A 183 -2.70 5.69 1.48
CA GLY A 183 -3.80 4.75 1.40
C GLY A 183 -3.35 3.39 0.88
N VAL A 184 -4.31 2.47 0.80
CA VAL A 184 -4.09 1.10 0.34
C VAL A 184 -5.13 0.73 -0.72
N GLY A 185 -4.70 0.05 -1.77
CA GLY A 185 -5.57 -0.54 -2.79
C GLY A 185 -5.26 -2.02 -2.93
N VAL A 186 -6.24 -2.81 -3.33
CA VAL A 186 -6.11 -4.26 -3.42
C VAL A 186 -6.43 -4.73 -4.84
N SER A 187 -5.67 -5.71 -5.33
CA SER A 187 -5.90 -6.32 -6.65
C SER A 187 -7.26 -6.99 -6.72
N PRO A 188 -7.89 -7.08 -7.91
CA PRO A 188 -9.22 -7.71 -8.04
C PRO A 188 -9.29 -9.16 -7.55
N ASP A 189 -8.18 -9.90 -7.58
CA ASP A 189 -8.06 -11.26 -7.05
C ASP A 189 -7.68 -11.30 -5.54
N GLY A 190 -7.37 -10.16 -4.93
CA GLY A 190 -6.94 -10.02 -3.53
C GLY A 190 -5.56 -10.59 -3.22
N GLN A 191 -4.75 -10.85 -4.24
CA GLN A 191 -3.41 -11.42 -4.09
C GLN A 191 -2.31 -10.36 -3.89
N THR A 192 -2.61 -9.09 -4.14
CA THR A 192 -1.66 -7.98 -4.01
C THR A 192 -2.32 -6.79 -3.32
N ALA A 193 -1.61 -6.18 -2.38
CA ALA A 193 -1.94 -4.90 -1.79
C ALA A 193 -0.88 -3.85 -2.16
N TRP A 194 -1.32 -2.67 -2.58
CA TRP A 194 -0.46 -1.52 -2.86
C TRP A 194 -0.70 -0.42 -1.82
N PHE A 195 0.33 -0.14 -1.03
CA PHE A 195 0.37 0.95 -0.08
C PHE A 195 1.03 2.16 -0.73
N ALA A 196 0.27 3.23 -0.96
CA ALA A 196 0.76 4.39 -1.67
C ALA A 196 0.80 5.63 -0.77
N ILE A 197 1.75 6.53 -1.05
CA ILE A 197 1.79 7.89 -0.52
C ILE A 197 2.19 8.86 -1.62
N SER A 198 1.59 10.04 -1.66
CA SER A 198 1.98 11.10 -2.59
C SER A 198 3.28 11.79 -2.15
N ASP A 199 4.09 12.24 -3.11
CA ASP A 199 5.30 13.04 -2.81
C ASP A 199 4.94 14.50 -2.49
N ARG A 200 3.82 14.98 -3.04
CA ARG A 200 3.31 16.34 -2.85
C ARG A 200 1.82 16.35 -2.54
N ALA A 201 1.31 17.53 -2.23
CA ALA A 201 -0.10 17.72 -1.95
C ALA A 201 -0.98 17.44 -3.18
N VAL A 202 -1.94 16.52 -3.03
CA VAL A 202 -2.89 16.08 -4.07
C VAL A 202 -4.33 16.20 -3.56
N THR A 203 -5.28 16.31 -4.49
CA THR A 203 -6.70 16.16 -4.17
C THR A 203 -7.05 14.69 -3.93
N PHE A 204 -8.21 14.43 -3.31
CA PHE A 204 -8.74 13.06 -3.25
C PHE A 204 -9.01 12.49 -4.63
N HIS A 205 -9.45 13.31 -5.58
CA HIS A 205 -9.70 12.90 -6.95
C HIS A 205 -8.39 12.43 -7.64
N GLU A 206 -7.33 13.23 -7.56
CA GLU A 206 -6.00 12.87 -8.09
C GLU A 206 -5.47 11.58 -7.43
N PHE A 207 -5.58 11.46 -6.11
CA PHE A 207 -5.11 10.27 -5.40
C PHE A 207 -5.95 9.02 -5.68
N GLY A 208 -7.26 9.17 -5.82
CA GLY A 208 -8.14 8.05 -6.22
C GLY A 208 -7.85 7.57 -7.64
N ARG A 209 -7.52 8.46 -8.59
CA ARG A 209 -7.13 8.08 -9.96
C ARG A 209 -5.83 7.29 -10.01
N LEU A 210 -4.86 7.56 -9.13
CA LEU A 210 -3.70 6.69 -8.98
C LEU A 210 -4.12 5.24 -8.76
N PHE A 211 -5.03 4.99 -7.82
CA PHE A 211 -5.49 3.63 -7.53
C PHE A 211 -6.31 3.05 -8.68
N ARG A 212 -7.33 3.77 -9.15
CA ARG A 212 -8.25 3.27 -10.17
C ARG A 212 -7.57 3.09 -11.54
N ASP A 213 -6.89 4.12 -12.00
CA ASP A 213 -6.38 4.23 -13.37
C ASP A 213 -4.90 3.83 -13.45
N GLY A 214 -4.10 4.17 -12.43
CA GLY A 214 -2.67 3.85 -12.39
C GLY A 214 -2.36 2.43 -11.93
N LEU A 215 -3.07 1.93 -10.91
CA LEU A 215 -2.86 0.59 -10.32
C LEU A 215 -3.95 -0.42 -10.73
N GLY A 216 -5.03 0.03 -11.38
CA GLY A 216 -6.10 -0.85 -11.86
C GLY A 216 -6.92 -1.51 -10.74
N VAL A 217 -6.93 -0.94 -9.53
CA VAL A 217 -7.64 -1.53 -8.39
C VAL A 217 -9.14 -1.22 -8.45
N ARG A 218 -9.96 -2.13 -7.93
CA ARG A 218 -11.41 -1.94 -7.82
C ARG A 218 -11.83 -1.31 -6.49
N ASP A 219 -11.07 -1.58 -5.44
CA ASP A 219 -11.36 -1.08 -4.10
C ASP A 219 -10.07 -0.55 -3.47
N ALA A 220 -10.16 0.67 -2.95
CA ALA A 220 -9.05 1.33 -2.27
C ALA A 220 -9.55 2.19 -1.12
N LEU A 221 -8.72 2.32 -0.10
CA LEU A 221 -9.02 3.00 1.15
C LEU A 221 -7.98 4.08 1.42
N TYR A 222 -8.45 5.28 1.72
CA TYR A 222 -7.59 6.33 2.24
C TYR A 222 -7.33 6.10 3.73
N PHE A 223 -6.09 6.30 4.15
CA PHE A 223 -5.68 6.23 5.56
C PHE A 223 -5.85 7.59 6.24
N ASP A 224 -4.80 8.16 6.84
CA ASP A 224 -4.85 9.46 7.51
C ASP A 224 -3.89 10.45 6.83
N GLY A 225 -4.43 11.57 6.34
CA GLY A 225 -3.67 12.60 5.62
C GLY A 225 -3.63 13.97 6.28
N SER A 226 -4.02 14.08 7.56
CA SER A 226 -3.52 15.21 8.35
C SER A 226 -2.02 15.04 8.68
N ILE A 227 -1.54 13.78 8.72
CA ILE A 227 -0.18 13.39 9.10
C ILE A 227 0.28 12.16 8.29
N SER A 228 0.10 12.16 6.95
CA SER A 228 0.61 11.08 6.09
C SER A 228 2.15 11.04 6.09
N ARG A 229 2.74 9.89 6.46
CA ARG A 229 4.18 9.69 6.53
C ARG A 229 4.56 8.28 6.08
N LEU A 230 5.74 8.15 5.48
CA LEU A 230 6.33 6.88 5.07
C LEU A 230 7.77 6.72 5.60
N TYR A 231 8.06 5.54 6.12
CA TYR A 231 9.40 5.00 6.25
C TYR A 231 9.57 3.91 5.19
N ALA A 232 10.51 4.08 4.26
CA ALA A 232 10.83 3.13 3.19
C ALA A 232 12.31 3.28 2.79
N PRO A 233 13.23 2.56 3.46
CA PRO A 233 14.67 2.67 3.21
C PRO A 233 15.06 2.28 1.78
N GLY A 234 14.36 1.34 1.15
CA GLY A 234 14.62 0.91 -0.23
C GLY A 234 14.51 2.02 -1.28
N VAL A 235 13.73 3.07 -1.00
CA VAL A 235 13.64 4.29 -1.85
C VAL A 235 14.30 5.50 -1.21
N ASN A 236 15.07 5.32 -0.13
CA ASN A 236 15.70 6.39 0.64
C ASN A 236 14.69 7.45 1.12
N ARG A 237 13.55 7.00 1.67
CA ARG A 237 12.51 7.89 2.26
C ARG A 237 12.30 7.55 3.72
N ALA A 238 12.38 8.56 4.58
CA ALA A 238 12.08 8.44 6.00
C ALA A 238 11.47 9.77 6.48
N ASP A 239 10.15 9.84 6.49
CA ASP A 239 9.42 11.06 6.81
C ASP A 239 9.42 11.30 8.33
N PHE A 240 9.75 12.53 8.75
CA PHE A 240 9.68 13.00 10.14
C PHE A 240 8.44 13.89 10.35
N GLY A 241 7.93 13.98 11.58
CA GLY A 241 6.74 14.79 11.84
C GLY A 241 6.02 14.44 13.14
N ARG A 242 4.74 14.83 13.22
CA ARG A 242 3.88 14.60 14.38
C ARG A 242 3.73 13.11 14.70
N SER A 243 3.46 12.82 15.97
CA SER A 243 3.16 11.48 16.47
C SER A 243 1.96 10.87 15.74
N LEU A 244 2.05 9.58 15.45
CA LEU A 244 1.07 8.76 14.72
C LEU A 244 0.20 7.95 15.68
N GLY A 245 -0.98 7.51 15.22
CA GLY A 245 -1.77 6.47 15.87
C GLY A 245 -1.39 5.07 15.34
N PRO A 246 -2.33 4.32 14.75
CA PRO A 246 -2.04 3.05 14.10
C PRO A 246 -0.97 3.17 13.01
N ILE A 247 -0.06 2.20 12.96
CA ILE A 247 1.02 2.11 11.97
C ILE A 247 0.97 0.72 11.33
N ILE A 248 1.00 0.66 10.00
CA ILE A 248 1.05 -0.59 9.23
C ILE A 248 2.36 -0.65 8.45
N GLY A 249 2.94 -1.83 8.31
CA GLY A 249 4.21 -2.00 7.60
C GLY A 249 4.60 -3.45 7.40
N LEU A 250 5.47 -3.67 6.42
CA LEU A 250 6.02 -4.98 6.09
C LEU A 250 7.36 -5.15 6.79
N VAL A 251 7.51 -6.25 7.52
CA VAL A 251 8.77 -6.65 8.15
C VAL A 251 9.55 -7.56 7.19
N GLU A 252 10.84 -7.33 7.09
CA GLU A 252 11.80 -8.19 6.40
C GLU A 252 12.84 -8.70 7.40
N GLY A 253 13.29 -9.93 7.20
CA GLY A 253 14.34 -10.55 8.01
C GLY A 253 13.83 -11.60 9.00
N ALA A 254 14.81 -12.40 9.46
CA ALA A 254 14.69 -13.62 10.27
C ALA A 254 13.60 -14.63 9.82
N GLY A 255 13.74 -15.09 8.56
CA GLY A 255 13.25 -16.39 8.07
C GLY A 255 14.40 -17.18 7.48
#